data_AF-A0A3D1RAX7-F1
#
_entry.id   AF-A0A3D1RAX7-F1
#
_cell.length_a   1.000
_cell.length_b   1.000
_cell.length_c   1.000
_cell.angle_alpha   90.00
_cell.angle_beta   90.00
_cell.angle_gamma   90.00
#
_symmetry.space_group_name_H-M   'P 1'
#
loop_
_entity.id
_entity.type
_entity.pdbx_description
1 polymer ?
#
loop_
_entity_poly.entity_id
_entity_poly.type
_entity_poly.pdbx_seq_one_letter_code
_entity_poly.pdbx_strand_id
1 'polypeptide(L)'
;MGFAAPSSLRPYWRTADRRAAVRVFVALFRGRIDKASSVRGADMKRMDTATIAKAFALIALGVGIDQWTKVWAQGRLPGSPLEVIPKALSFVYAENRNMAFGLGGFLPPSAKLAILLVLTGGLTVFLLVLMVRSPDFASRLGYGVTAAGAI
;
A
#
# COMPACT_ATOMS: atom_id res chain seq x y z
N MET A 1 70.98 -0.30 20.69
CA MET A 1 70.63 -1.74 20.63
C MET A 1 69.13 -1.83 20.38
N GLY A 2 68.73 -2.28 19.19
CA GLY A 2 67.34 -2.31 18.74
C GLY A 2 66.59 -3.51 19.31
N PHE A 3 65.37 -3.27 19.81
CA PHE A 3 64.43 -4.32 20.19
C PHE A 3 63.82 -4.93 18.93
N ALA A 4 64.21 -6.18 18.64
CA ALA A 4 63.55 -7.01 17.64
C ALA A 4 62.25 -7.59 18.22
N ALA A 5 61.12 -7.30 17.58
CA ALA A 5 59.82 -7.88 17.94
C ALA A 5 59.72 -9.35 17.45
N PRO A 6 59.11 -10.27 18.22
CA PRO A 6 58.96 -11.66 17.81
C PRO A 6 57.95 -11.83 16.66
N SER A 7 58.36 -12.55 15.63
CA SER A 7 57.71 -12.68 14.31
C SER A 7 56.72 -13.85 14.17
N SER A 8 55.95 -14.20 15.20
CA SER A 8 55.10 -15.41 15.18
C SER A 8 53.61 -15.26 15.44
N LEU A 9 53.04 -14.04 15.39
CA LEU A 9 51.58 -13.87 15.38
C LEU A 9 51.05 -13.86 13.93
N ARG A 10 50.86 -15.05 13.36
CA ARG A 10 50.10 -15.19 12.11
C ARG A 10 48.61 -14.91 12.39
N PRO A 11 47.95 -14.02 11.63
CA PRO A 11 46.53 -13.74 11.83
C PRO A 11 45.66 -14.98 11.53
N TYR A 12 45.00 -15.51 12.56
CA TYR A 12 44.11 -16.69 12.51
C TYR A 12 42.80 -16.46 11.71
N TRP A 13 42.61 -15.28 11.12
CA TRP A 13 41.36 -14.92 10.44
C TRP A 13 41.36 -15.12 8.91
N ARG A 14 42.44 -15.65 8.32
CA ARG A 14 42.45 -16.04 6.90
C ARG A 14 42.11 -17.52 6.75
N THR A 15 40.87 -17.75 6.30
CA THR A 15 40.21 -18.96 5.75
C THR A 15 39.00 -19.47 6.53
N ALA A 16 38.18 -18.57 7.08
CA ALA A 16 36.75 -18.88 7.16
C ALA A 16 36.22 -19.02 5.73
N ASP A 17 36.06 -20.27 5.27
CA ASP A 17 35.51 -20.62 3.97
C ASP A 17 34.19 -19.84 3.78
N ARG A 18 34.22 -18.82 2.93
CA ARG A 18 33.05 -17.96 2.67
C ARG A 18 31.85 -18.79 2.24
N ARG A 19 32.08 -19.96 1.63
CA ARG A 19 31.01 -20.90 1.26
C ARG A 19 30.41 -21.62 2.46
N ALA A 20 31.17 -21.86 3.53
CA ALA A 20 30.65 -22.40 4.77
C ALA A 20 29.81 -21.37 5.52
N ALA A 21 30.29 -20.12 5.60
CA ALA A 21 29.54 -19.01 6.22
C ALA A 21 28.22 -18.74 5.48
N VAL A 22 28.23 -18.74 4.15
CA VAL A 22 27.01 -18.60 3.32
C VAL A 22 26.08 -19.79 3.51
N ARG A 23 26.60 -21.03 3.57
CA ARG A 23 25.77 -22.23 3.80
C ARG A 23 25.10 -22.21 5.17
N VAL A 24 25.81 -21.83 6.22
CA VAL A 24 25.25 -21.69 7.59
C VAL A 24 24.22 -20.56 7.63
N PHE A 25 24.51 -19.42 7.00
CA PHE A 25 23.58 -18.30 6.91
C PHE A 25 22.29 -18.67 6.16
N VAL A 26 22.42 -19.34 5.01
CA VAL A 26 21.29 -19.84 4.21
C VAL A 26 20.50 -20.92 4.98
N ALA A 27 21.17 -21.85 5.67
CA ALA A 27 20.50 -22.88 6.46
C ALA A 27 19.73 -22.29 7.65
N LEU A 28 20.31 -21.30 8.35
CA LEU A 28 19.65 -20.59 9.45
C LEU A 28 18.43 -19.78 8.96
N PHE A 29 18.55 -19.11 7.81
CA PHE A 29 17.44 -18.36 7.22
C PHE A 29 16.35 -19.27 6.66
N ARG A 30 16.72 -20.36 5.97
CA ARG A 30 15.76 -21.32 5.42
C ARG A 30 15.00 -22.05 6.52
N GLY A 31 15.68 -22.48 7.59
CA GLY A 31 15.03 -23.07 8.76
C GLY A 31 14.07 -22.12 9.48
N ARG A 32 14.35 -20.80 9.49
CA ARG A 32 13.40 -19.80 9.99
C ARG A 32 12.20 -19.60 9.07
N ILE A 33 12.41 -19.61 7.75
CA ILE A 33 11.32 -19.51 6.77
C ILE A 33 10.39 -20.72 6.88
N ASP A 34 10.95 -21.93 6.98
CA ASP A 34 10.19 -23.18 7.04
C ASP A 34 9.42 -23.32 8.37
N LYS A 35 10.01 -22.86 9.48
CA LYS A 35 9.32 -22.84 10.77
C LYS A 35 8.27 -21.73 10.84
N ALA A 36 8.53 -20.57 10.22
CA ALA A 36 7.55 -19.49 10.12
C ALA A 36 6.39 -19.84 9.18
N SER A 37 6.62 -20.61 8.12
CA SER A 37 5.55 -21.10 7.22
C SER A 37 4.74 -22.23 7.85
N SER A 38 5.36 -23.11 8.63
CA SER A 38 4.68 -24.17 9.39
C SER A 38 3.77 -23.59 10.50
N VAL A 39 4.24 -22.61 11.27
CA VAL A 39 3.43 -21.94 12.31
C VAL A 39 2.33 -21.08 11.69
N ARG A 40 2.61 -20.40 10.57
CA ARG A 40 1.63 -19.54 9.87
C ARG A 40 0.60 -20.35 9.07
N GLY A 41 0.92 -21.58 8.68
CA GLY A 41 0.00 -22.52 8.02
C GLY A 41 -0.96 -23.23 8.98
N ALA A 42 -0.55 -23.42 10.24
CA ALA A 42 -1.37 -24.08 11.27
C ALA A 42 -2.41 -23.15 11.91
N ASP A 43 -2.16 -21.83 11.92
CA ASP A 43 -3.05 -20.81 12.51
C ASP A 43 -3.60 -19.84 11.45
N MET A 44 -3.68 -20.28 10.19
CA MET A 44 -4.45 -19.56 9.17
C MET A 44 -5.93 -19.86 9.43
N LYS A 45 -6.45 -19.28 10.52
CA LYS A 45 -7.87 -19.20 10.85
C LYS A 45 -8.59 -18.89 9.55
N ARG A 46 -9.38 -19.85 9.04
CA ARG A 46 -10.14 -19.70 7.80
C ARG A 46 -10.75 -18.31 7.84
N MET A 47 -10.38 -17.49 6.85
CA MET A 47 -10.88 -16.13 6.74
C MET A 47 -12.38 -16.17 6.96
N ASP A 48 -12.86 -15.43 7.95
CA ASP A 48 -14.28 -15.23 8.13
C ASP A 48 -14.79 -14.47 6.90
N THR A 49 -15.33 -15.22 5.94
CA THR A 49 -15.87 -14.71 4.67
C THR A 49 -16.87 -13.60 4.94
N ALA A 50 -17.61 -13.65 6.06
CA ALA A 50 -18.54 -12.61 6.45
C ALA A 50 -17.83 -11.29 6.77
N THR A 51 -16.68 -11.31 7.45
CA THR A 51 -15.89 -10.11 7.73
C THR A 51 -15.37 -9.46 6.44
N ILE A 52 -14.94 -10.26 5.47
CA ILE A 52 -14.48 -9.75 4.17
C ILE A 52 -15.64 -9.19 3.37
N ALA A 53 -16.77 -9.91 3.33
CA ALA A 53 -17.99 -9.43 2.67
C ALA A 53 -18.47 -8.10 3.24
N LYS A 54 -18.42 -7.92 4.57
CA LYS A 54 -18.74 -6.64 5.23
C LYS A 54 -17.79 -5.52 4.78
N ALA A 55 -16.48 -5.79 4.70
CA ALA A 55 -15.52 -4.80 4.22
C ALA A 55 -15.80 -4.39 2.76
N PHE A 56 -16.04 -5.36 1.88
CA PHE A 56 -16.41 -5.06 0.48
C PHE A 56 -17.75 -4.32 0.35
N ALA A 57 -18.75 -4.65 1.17
CA ALA A 57 -20.02 -3.94 1.17
C ALA A 57 -19.87 -2.46 1.56
N LEU A 58 -19.03 -2.17 2.56
CA LEU A 58 -18.73 -0.79 2.97
C LEU A 58 -17.96 -0.02 1.89
N ILE A 59 -17.04 -0.68 1.19
CA ILE A 59 -16.33 -0.11 0.04
C ILE A 59 -17.32 0.24 -1.08
N ALA A 60 -18.18 -0.70 -1.46
CA ALA A 60 -19.17 -0.50 -2.50
C ALA A 60 -20.14 0.65 -2.15
N LEU A 61 -20.54 0.74 -0.88
CA LEU A 61 -21.34 1.86 -0.38
C LEU A 61 -20.59 3.19 -0.51
N GLY A 62 -19.31 3.23 -0.12
CA GLY A 62 -18.47 4.43 -0.22
C GLY A 62 -18.34 4.92 -1.67
N VAL A 63 -18.00 4.02 -2.59
CA VAL A 63 -17.93 4.32 -4.03
C VAL A 63 -19.29 4.77 -4.56
N GLY A 64 -20.38 4.11 -4.15
CA GLY A 64 -21.73 4.49 -4.56
C GLY A 64 -22.10 5.91 -4.13
N ILE A 65 -21.79 6.29 -2.89
CA ILE A 65 -22.03 7.64 -2.36
C ILE A 65 -21.17 8.67 -3.09
N ASP A 66 -19.88 8.38 -3.31
CA ASP A 66 -18.97 9.26 -4.04
C ASP A 66 -19.47 9.54 -5.48
N GLN A 67 -19.81 8.49 -6.23
CA GLN A 67 -20.29 8.64 -7.60
C GLN A 67 -21.65 9.35 -7.66
N TRP A 68 -22.55 9.03 -6.73
CA TRP A 68 -23.86 9.69 -6.67
C TRP A 68 -23.74 11.19 -6.37
N THR A 69 -22.88 11.57 -5.41
CA THR A 69 -22.67 12.97 -5.05
C THR A 69 -22.00 13.76 -6.19
N LYS A 70 -21.10 13.15 -6.97
CA LYS A 70 -20.54 13.75 -8.19
C LYS A 70 -21.63 14.02 -9.24
N VAL A 71 -22.49 13.05 -9.52
CA VAL A 71 -23.61 13.21 -10.47
C VAL A 71 -24.60 14.28 -10.00
N TRP A 72 -24.91 14.30 -8.71
CA TRP A 72 -25.75 15.34 -8.11
C TRP A 72 -25.13 16.74 -8.26
N ALA A 73 -23.84 16.89 -7.97
CA ALA A 73 -23.13 18.16 -8.07
C ALA A 73 -23.07 18.65 -9.53
N GLN A 74 -22.82 17.76 -10.49
CA GLN A 74 -22.85 18.06 -11.93
C GLN A 74 -24.21 18.61 -12.38
N GLY A 75 -25.31 18.08 -11.84
CA GLY A 75 -26.66 18.49 -12.24
C GLY A 75 -27.19 19.75 -11.55
N ARG A 76 -26.60 20.18 -10.43
CA ARG A 76 -27.19 21.23 -9.56
C ARG A 76 -26.30 22.42 -9.25
N LEU A 77 -24.98 22.25 -9.26
CA LEU A 77 -24.02 23.26 -8.81
C LEU A 77 -23.19 23.97 -9.90
N PRO A 78 -23.30 23.70 -11.22
CA PRO A 78 -22.58 24.50 -12.22
C PRO A 78 -22.93 25.99 -12.11
N GLY A 79 -21.93 26.82 -11.79
CA GLY A 79 -22.10 28.28 -11.65
C GLY A 79 -22.91 28.73 -10.43
N SER A 80 -23.39 27.80 -9.60
CA SER A 80 -24.25 28.10 -8.45
C SER A 80 -23.75 27.39 -7.18
N PRO A 81 -22.77 27.98 -6.48
CA PRO A 81 -22.31 27.47 -5.18
C PRO A 81 -23.48 27.39 -4.18
N LEU A 82 -23.57 26.28 -3.45
CA LEU A 82 -24.53 26.13 -2.35
C LEU A 82 -23.79 26.29 -1.02
N GLU A 83 -24.06 27.36 -0.30
CA GLU A 83 -23.53 27.56 1.06
C GLU A 83 -24.33 26.70 2.06
N VAL A 84 -23.64 25.85 2.81
CA VAL A 84 -24.24 24.91 3.78
C VAL A 84 -24.04 25.40 5.20
N ILE A 85 -22.81 25.80 5.51
CA ILE A 85 -22.46 26.43 6.79
C ILE A 85 -21.85 27.79 6.46
N PRO A 86 -22.48 28.89 6.91
CA PRO A 86 -22.03 30.23 6.58
C PRO A 86 -20.53 30.42 6.81
N LYS A 87 -19.81 30.84 5.77
CA LYS A 87 -18.35 31.10 5.78
C LYS A 87 -17.45 29.91 6.14
N ALA A 88 -17.97 28.70 6.26
CA ALA A 88 -17.19 27.52 6.64
C ALA A 88 -17.29 26.37 5.62
N LEU A 89 -18.46 26.16 5.01
CA LEU A 89 -18.70 25.06 4.08
C LEU A 89 -19.62 25.48 2.95
N SER A 90 -19.13 25.33 1.71
CA SER A 90 -19.92 25.47 0.50
C SER A 90 -19.68 24.29 -0.44
N PHE A 91 -20.74 23.87 -1.12
CA PHE A 91 -20.67 22.89 -2.19
C PHE A 91 -20.52 23.63 -3.51
N VAL A 92 -19.48 23.26 -4.26
CA VAL A 92 -19.13 23.84 -5.55
C VAL A 92 -18.82 22.72 -6.52
N TYR A 93 -19.33 22.82 -7.75
CA TYR A 93 -18.90 21.94 -8.82
C TYR A 93 -17.56 22.43 -9.40
N ALA A 94 -16.54 21.58 -9.36
CA ALA A 94 -15.23 21.86 -9.92
C ALA A 94 -14.68 20.64 -10.66
N GLU A 95 -14.15 20.86 -11.86
CA GLU A 95 -13.47 19.83 -12.64
C GLU A 95 -11.97 19.87 -12.36
N ASN A 96 -11.44 18.82 -11.74
CA ASN A 96 -9.99 18.67 -11.59
C ASN A 96 -9.39 17.90 -12.78
N ARG A 97 -8.85 18.63 -13.77
CA ARG A 97 -8.20 18.05 -14.96
C ARG A 97 -6.74 17.65 -14.75
N ASN A 98 -6.19 17.94 -13.58
CA ASN A 98 -4.79 17.70 -13.24
C ASN A 98 -4.68 16.76 -12.04
N MET A 99 -3.48 16.21 -11.83
CA MET A 99 -3.18 15.54 -10.58
C MET A 99 -3.09 16.59 -9.45
N ALA A 100 -3.08 16.13 -8.20
CA ALA A 100 -2.92 17.01 -7.05
C ALA A 100 -1.72 17.97 -7.25
N PHE A 101 -1.89 19.23 -6.84
CA PHE A 101 -0.87 20.28 -6.93
C PHE A 101 -0.38 20.60 -8.36
N GLY A 102 -1.19 20.30 -9.39
CA GLY A 102 -0.82 20.60 -10.77
C GLY A 102 0.23 19.66 -11.36
N LEU A 103 0.54 18.56 -10.68
CA LEU A 103 1.47 17.56 -11.18
C LEU A 103 1.02 17.01 -12.54
N GLY A 104 1.99 16.82 -13.43
CA GLY A 104 1.76 16.33 -14.79
C GLY A 104 1.04 17.32 -15.71
N GLY A 105 0.95 18.61 -15.36
CA GLY A 105 0.43 19.65 -16.26
C GLY A 105 1.19 19.75 -17.60
N PHE A 106 2.47 19.38 -17.60
CA PHE A 106 3.34 19.35 -18.78
C PHE A 106 3.17 18.08 -19.64
N LEU A 107 2.44 17.08 -19.17
CA LEU A 107 2.26 15.82 -19.89
C LEU A 107 1.08 15.91 -20.87
N PRO A 108 1.20 15.28 -22.06
CA PRO A 108 0.06 15.09 -22.95
C PRO A 108 -1.12 14.39 -22.24
N PRO A 109 -2.37 14.70 -22.58
CA PRO A 109 -3.55 14.14 -21.90
C PRO A 109 -3.58 12.61 -21.86
N SER A 110 -3.17 11.94 -22.95
CA SER A 110 -3.12 10.49 -23.04
C SER A 110 -2.07 9.87 -22.11
N ALA A 111 -0.88 10.47 -22.02
CA ALA A 111 0.18 10.01 -21.12
C ALA A 111 -0.23 10.21 -19.65
N LYS A 112 -0.85 11.35 -19.34
CA LYS A 112 -1.40 11.63 -18.01
C LYS A 112 -2.44 10.58 -17.60
N LEU A 113 -3.41 10.30 -18.48
CA LEU A 113 -4.44 9.28 -18.25
C LEU A 113 -3.82 7.89 -18.03
N ALA A 114 -2.85 7.49 -18.87
CA ALA A 114 -2.18 6.20 -18.73
C ALA A 114 -1.46 6.08 -17.38
N ILE A 115 -0.70 7.11 -16.98
CA ILE A 115 0.00 7.14 -15.69
C ILE A 115 -0.98 7.07 -14.53
N LEU A 116 -2.05 7.86 -14.57
CA LEU A 116 -3.09 7.84 -13.54
C LEU A 116 -3.71 6.45 -13.43
N LEU A 117 -4.15 5.85 -14.53
CA LEU A 117 -4.76 4.51 -14.52
C LEU A 117 -3.81 3.44 -13.98
N VAL A 118 -2.54 3.47 -14.38
CA VAL A 118 -1.55 2.49 -13.91
C VAL A 118 -1.28 2.67 -12.42
N LEU A 119 -1.07 3.91 -11.97
CA LEU A 119 -0.77 4.19 -10.56
C LEU A 119 -1.96 3.94 -9.65
N THR A 120 -3.14 4.46 -9.99
CA THR A 120 -4.35 4.26 -9.17
C THR A 120 -4.81 2.81 -9.25
N GLY A 121 -4.85 2.19 -10.44
CA GLY A 121 -5.21 0.79 -10.59
C GLY A 121 -4.25 -0.14 -9.84
N GLY A 122 -2.94 0.08 -9.98
CA GLY A 122 -1.92 -0.69 -9.25
C GLY A 122 -2.02 -0.52 -7.74
N LEU A 123 -2.20 0.72 -7.27
CA LEU A 123 -2.41 1.02 -5.85
C LEU A 123 -3.69 0.37 -5.31
N THR A 124 -4.81 0.47 -6.04
CA THR A 124 -6.09 -0.14 -5.67
C THR A 124 -5.96 -1.66 -5.54
N VAL A 125 -5.38 -2.33 -6.54
CA VAL A 125 -5.14 -3.79 -6.47
C VAL A 125 -4.24 -4.13 -5.29
N PHE A 126 -3.16 -3.39 -5.08
CA PHE A 126 -2.26 -3.59 -3.95
C PHE A 126 -2.97 -3.44 -2.60
N LEU A 127 -3.78 -2.39 -2.42
CA LEU A 127 -4.55 -2.15 -1.19
C LEU A 127 -5.61 -3.22 -0.97
N LEU A 128 -6.29 -3.69 -2.01
CA LEU A 128 -7.25 -4.80 -1.89
C LEU A 128 -6.55 -6.11 -1.49
N VAL A 129 -5.36 -6.37 -2.00
CA VAL A 129 -4.54 -7.51 -1.55
C VAL A 129 -4.15 -7.37 -0.07
N LEU A 130 -3.72 -6.19 0.36
CA LEU A 130 -3.42 -5.93 1.78
C LEU A 130 -4.66 -6.07 2.66
N MET A 131 -5.81 -5.59 2.21
CA MET A 131 -7.10 -5.76 2.88
C MET A 131 -7.38 -7.24 3.11
N VAL A 132 -7.37 -8.06 2.05
CA VAL A 132 -7.67 -9.50 2.14
C VAL A 132 -6.68 -10.23 3.05
N ARG A 133 -5.42 -9.80 3.07
CA ARG A 133 -4.36 -10.41 3.90
C ARG A 133 -4.30 -9.89 5.33
N SER A 134 -4.99 -8.80 5.64
CA SER A 134 -4.91 -8.20 6.97
C SER A 134 -5.69 -9.01 8.01
N PRO A 135 -5.13 -9.18 9.22
CA PRO A 135 -5.69 -10.07 10.24
C PRO A 135 -6.88 -9.43 10.98
N ASP A 136 -6.87 -8.11 11.15
CA ASP A 136 -7.86 -7.38 11.92
C ASP A 136 -8.79 -6.55 11.02
N PHE A 137 -10.00 -6.30 11.52
CA PHE A 137 -11.03 -5.57 10.77
C PHE A 137 -10.68 -4.10 10.55
N ALA A 138 -9.97 -3.45 11.48
CA ALA A 138 -9.64 -2.03 11.36
C ALA A 138 -8.67 -1.79 10.19
N SER A 139 -7.65 -2.64 10.05
CA SER A 139 -6.76 -2.66 8.89
C SER A 139 -7.52 -2.91 7.59
N ARG A 140 -8.46 -3.87 7.59
CA ARG A 140 -9.31 -4.14 6.41
C ARG A 140 -10.07 -2.91 5.97
N LEU A 141 -10.71 -2.23 6.92
CA LEU A 141 -11.41 -0.98 6.64
C LEU A 141 -10.46 0.12 6.17
N GLY A 142 -9.30 0.28 6.79
CA GLY A 142 -8.32 1.28 6.38
C GLY A 142 -7.87 1.10 4.92
N TYR A 143 -7.45 -0.12 4.56
CA TYR A 143 -7.09 -0.46 3.18
C TYR A 143 -8.28 -0.35 2.23
N GLY A 144 -9.45 -0.83 2.64
CA GLY A 144 -10.67 -0.81 1.85
C GLY A 144 -11.17 0.59 1.52
N VAL A 145 -11.28 1.48 2.52
CA VAL A 145 -11.70 2.87 2.34
C VAL A 145 -10.69 3.64 1.50
N THR A 146 -9.39 3.39 1.69
CA THR A 146 -8.35 4.00 0.84
C THR A 146 -8.47 3.53 -0.61
N ALA A 147 -8.71 2.23 -0.83
CA ALA A 147 -8.94 1.68 -2.16
C ALA A 147 -10.23 2.26 -2.79
N ALA A 148 -11.29 2.44 -2.00
CA ALA A 148 -12.54 3.05 -2.44
C ALA A 148 -12.34 4.48 -2.95
N GLY A 149 -11.52 5.29 -2.27
CA GLY A 149 -11.21 6.66 -2.70
C GLY A 149 -10.29 6.74 -3.92
N ALA A 150 -9.63 5.63 -4.29
CA ALA A 150 -8.80 5.55 -5.49
C ALA A 150 -9.57 5.07 -6.74
N ILE A 151 -10.84 4.66 -6.58
CA ILE A 151 -11.78 4.22 -7.62
C ILE A 151 -12.65 5.42 -8.04
#